data_AF-A0A367KII7-F1
#
_entry.id   AF-A0A367KII7-F1
#
_cell.length_a   1.000
_cell.length_b   1.000
_cell.length_c   1.000
_cell.angle_alpha   90.00
_cell.angle_beta   90.00
_cell.angle_gamma   90.00
#
_symmetry.space_group_name_H-M   'P 1'
#
loop_
_entity.id
_entity.type
_entity.pdbx_description
1 polymer ?
#
loop_
_entity_poly.entity_id
_entity_poly.type
_entity_poly.pdbx_seq_one_letter_code
_entity_poly.pdbx_strand_id
1 'polypeptide(L)'
;MPPKSQVKKHAKPLTPLQRKRKKYELIHKAQVKSRYYKELDKDDDESTPDYIFASERTIDKDGNVVELEKEQDEQEFDLDQSSSSEEEEEEEQVQKRQKPNPFKSQIEERERTKQQLVQDKQERQKRIAESKEGKKKYYKERKEQRGKMLARTKRGQPNMAAQMDVLLNKIQKNMD
;
A
#
# COMPACT_ATOMS: atom_id res chain seq x y z
N MET A 1 -10.50 -41.50 -1.29
CA MET A 1 -10.98 -40.39 -2.14
C MET A 1 -10.58 -39.07 -1.49
N PRO A 2 -9.87 -38.16 -2.16
CA PRO A 2 -9.52 -36.86 -1.59
C PRO A 2 -10.76 -35.95 -1.48
N PRO A 3 -10.86 -35.10 -0.44
CA PRO A 3 -11.98 -34.18 -0.29
C PRO A 3 -12.00 -33.14 -1.41
N LYS A 4 -13.16 -32.92 -2.01
CA LYS A 4 -13.38 -31.94 -3.09
C LYS A 4 -13.01 -30.53 -2.60
N SER A 5 -12.15 -29.84 -3.35
CA SER A 5 -11.75 -28.46 -3.07
C SER A 5 -12.98 -27.55 -3.09
N GLN A 6 -13.32 -26.95 -1.96
CA GLN A 6 -14.42 -25.99 -1.89
C GLN A 6 -14.07 -24.75 -2.72
N VAL A 7 -14.85 -24.51 -3.77
CA VAL A 7 -14.75 -23.30 -4.61
C VAL A 7 -15.01 -22.09 -3.72
N LYS A 8 -13.99 -21.24 -3.54
CA LYS A 8 -14.06 -20.03 -2.72
C LYS A 8 -15.06 -19.06 -3.37
N LYS A 9 -16.29 -19.01 -2.87
CA LYS A 9 -17.27 -17.99 -3.27
C LYS A 9 -16.69 -16.61 -2.94
N HIS A 10 -16.67 -15.70 -3.92
CA HIS A 10 -16.20 -14.33 -3.72
C HIS A 10 -17.07 -13.65 -2.65
N ALA A 11 -16.54 -13.52 -1.44
CA ALA A 11 -17.23 -12.85 -0.34
C ALA A 11 -17.38 -11.36 -0.66
N LYS A 12 -18.58 -10.82 -0.42
CA LYS A 12 -18.82 -9.37 -0.56
C LYS A 12 -17.85 -8.59 0.33
N PRO A 13 -17.34 -7.43 -0.14
CA PRO A 13 -16.43 -6.63 0.65
C PRO A 13 -17.13 -6.14 1.93
N LEU A 14 -16.38 -6.09 3.04
CA LEU A 14 -16.92 -5.66 4.33
C LEU A 14 -17.46 -4.22 4.27
N THR A 15 -18.59 -4.01 4.95
CA THR A 15 -19.14 -2.67 5.16
C THR A 15 -18.24 -1.83 6.07
N PRO A 16 -18.28 -0.48 6.02
CA PRO A 16 -17.44 0.36 6.86
C PRO A 16 -17.55 0.07 8.36
N LEU A 17 -18.77 -0.22 8.85
CA LEU A 17 -19.00 -0.58 10.25
C LEU A 17 -18.36 -1.92 10.62
N GLN A 18 -18.47 -2.92 9.75
CA GLN A 18 -17.85 -4.23 9.95
C GLN A 18 -16.32 -4.13 9.92
N ARG A 19 -15.74 -3.26 9.07
CA ARG A 19 -14.29 -2.99 9.08
C ARG A 19 -13.83 -2.37 10.39
N LYS A 20 -14.59 -1.41 10.94
CA LYS A 20 -14.29 -0.82 12.25
C LYS A 20 -14.29 -1.89 13.35
N ARG A 21 -15.32 -2.75 13.41
CA ARG A 21 -15.40 -3.86 14.38
C ARG A 21 -14.21 -4.82 14.26
N LYS A 22 -13.91 -5.31 13.05
CA LYS A 22 -12.73 -6.18 12.82
C LYS A 22 -11.41 -5.51 13.20
N LYS A 23 -11.27 -4.19 12.93
CA LYS A 23 -10.07 -3.44 13.33
C LYS A 23 -9.92 -3.44 14.86
N TYR A 24 -10.99 -3.15 15.59
CA TYR A 24 -10.97 -3.19 17.06
C TYR A 24 -10.66 -4.59 17.60
N GLU A 25 -11.25 -5.63 17.02
CA GLU A 25 -10.95 -7.02 17.40
C GLU A 25 -9.47 -7.39 17.18
N LEU A 26 -8.89 -6.97 16.04
CA LEU A 26 -7.48 -7.21 15.75
C LEU A 26 -6.56 -6.48 16.72
N ILE A 27 -6.86 -5.21 17.01
CA ILE A 27 -6.09 -4.41 17.99
C ILE A 27 -6.17 -5.05 19.37
N HIS A 28 -7.37 -5.44 19.82
CA HIS A 28 -7.56 -6.09 21.11
C HIS A 28 -6.78 -7.40 21.20
N LYS A 29 -6.85 -8.25 20.17
CA LYS A 29 -6.07 -9.50 20.13
C LYS A 29 -4.56 -9.23 20.18
N ALA A 30 -4.07 -8.21 19.49
CA ALA A 30 -2.66 -7.85 19.52
C ALA A 30 -2.24 -7.36 20.93
N GLN A 31 -3.07 -6.55 21.58
CA GLN A 31 -2.83 -6.07 22.94
C GLN A 31 -2.87 -7.19 23.98
N VAL A 32 -3.81 -8.13 23.88
CA VAL A 32 -3.87 -9.29 24.77
C VAL A 32 -2.64 -10.17 24.58
N LYS A 33 -2.23 -10.42 23.33
CA LYS A 33 -1.00 -11.18 23.05
C LYS A 33 0.24 -10.50 23.60
N SER A 34 0.39 -9.19 23.40
CA SER A 34 1.57 -8.48 23.90
C SER A 34 1.63 -8.41 25.42
N ARG A 35 0.48 -8.32 26.11
CA ARG A 35 0.41 -8.44 27.57
C ARG A 35 0.78 -9.84 28.04
N TYR A 36 0.23 -10.86 27.40
CA TYR A 36 0.51 -12.26 27.73
C TYR A 36 2.00 -12.61 27.58
N TYR A 37 2.63 -12.22 26.46
CA TYR A 37 4.08 -12.45 26.29
C TYR A 37 4.91 -11.71 27.35
N LYS A 38 4.53 -10.46 27.69
CA LYS A 38 5.19 -9.72 28.78
C LYS A 38 5.00 -10.33 30.16
N GLU A 39 3.97 -11.16 30.36
CA GLU A 39 3.74 -11.89 31.60
C GLU A 39 4.60 -13.16 31.60
N LEU A 40 4.62 -13.91 30.49
CA LEU A 40 5.51 -15.06 30.32
C LEU A 40 6.99 -14.69 30.48
N ASP A 41 7.44 -13.61 29.84
CA ASP A 41 8.84 -13.16 29.94
C ASP A 41 9.23 -12.85 31.40
N LYS A 42 8.28 -12.42 32.25
CA LYS A 42 8.53 -12.18 33.68
C LYS A 42 8.53 -13.46 34.50
N ASP A 43 7.74 -14.45 34.10
CA ASP A 43 7.66 -15.74 34.77
C ASP A 43 8.87 -16.64 34.43
N ASP A 44 9.47 -16.46 33.24
CA ASP A 44 10.67 -17.18 32.79
C ASP A 44 11.98 -16.72 33.48
N ASP A 45 12.03 -15.47 33.97
CA ASP A 45 13.18 -14.91 34.69
C ASP A 45 13.38 -15.55 36.09
N GLU A 46 12.34 -16.13 36.70
CA GLU A 46 12.43 -16.76 38.04
C GLU A 46 12.64 -18.29 38.01
N SER A 47 12.41 -18.95 36.88
CA SER A 47 12.42 -20.43 36.78
C SER A 47 13.51 -21.03 35.89
N THR A 48 14.28 -20.21 35.16
CA THR A 48 15.34 -20.74 34.28
C THR A 48 16.70 -20.64 34.98
N PRO A 49 17.28 -21.74 35.46
CA PRO A 49 18.59 -21.68 36.10
C PRO A 49 19.68 -21.26 35.09
N ASP A 50 20.52 -20.30 35.48
CA ASP A 50 21.56 -19.61 34.68
C ASP A 50 22.50 -20.53 33.86
N TYR A 51 22.58 -21.82 34.17
CA TYR A 51 23.43 -22.76 33.44
C TYR A 51 22.96 -23.03 32.00
N ILE A 52 21.74 -22.66 31.62
CA ILE A 52 21.23 -22.83 30.25
C ILE A 52 21.65 -21.67 29.33
N PHE A 53 21.88 -20.46 29.88
CA PHE A 53 22.38 -19.31 29.12
C PHE A 53 23.91 -19.21 29.07
N ALA A 54 24.62 -19.97 29.91
CA ALA A 54 26.09 -19.99 29.97
C ALA A 54 26.78 -20.82 28.87
N SER A 55 26.06 -21.34 27.87
CA SER A 55 26.60 -22.27 26.86
C SER A 55 26.99 -21.62 25.52
N GLU A 56 27.19 -20.31 25.44
CA GLU A 56 27.86 -19.66 24.28
C GLU A 56 29.35 -19.40 24.55
N ARG A 57 29.99 -20.21 25.40
CA ARG A 57 31.43 -20.26 25.57
C ARG A 57 32.01 -21.36 24.68
N THR A 58 32.56 -20.99 23.53
CA THR A 58 33.30 -21.91 22.66
C THR A 58 34.74 -22.04 23.15
N ILE A 59 35.27 -23.27 23.10
CA ILE A 59 36.67 -23.56 23.43
C ILE A 59 37.48 -23.41 22.14
N ASP A 60 38.48 -22.52 22.15
CA ASP A 60 39.37 -22.34 21.00
C ASP A 60 40.31 -23.55 20.83
N LYS A 61 40.99 -23.67 19.68
CA LYS A 61 41.87 -24.83 19.37
C LYS A 61 42.99 -25.06 20.38
N ASP A 62 43.33 -24.04 21.19
CA ASP A 62 44.34 -24.08 22.24
C ASP A 62 43.75 -24.33 23.65
N GLY A 63 42.46 -24.64 23.76
CA GLY A 63 41.82 -25.05 25.01
C GLY A 63 41.41 -23.92 25.95
N ASN A 64 41.52 -22.66 25.52
CA ASN A 64 41.09 -21.50 26.31
C ASN A 64 39.63 -21.13 26.04
N VAL A 65 38.93 -20.72 27.09
CA VAL A 65 37.52 -20.31 27.06
C VAL A 65 37.44 -18.83 26.69
N VAL A 66 36.87 -18.53 25.51
CA VAL A 66 36.66 -17.15 25.03
C VAL A 66 35.16 -16.86 25.01
N GLU A 67 34.76 -15.70 25.54
CA GLU A 67 33.37 -15.23 25.50
C GLU A 67 33.10 -14.56 24.15
N LEU A 68 32.08 -15.05 23.43
CA LEU A 68 31.65 -14.48 22.17
C LEU A 68 30.76 -13.26 22.47
N GLU A 69 31.28 -12.05 22.29
CA GLU A 69 30.45 -10.83 22.39
C GLU A 69 29.37 -10.86 21.30
N LYS A 70 28.10 -10.84 21.71
CA LYS A 70 26.96 -10.60 20.80
C LYS A 70 27.02 -9.14 20.34
N GLU A 71 27.58 -8.90 19.17
CA GLU A 71 27.38 -7.65 18.45
C GLU A 71 25.87 -7.45 18.23
N GLN A 72 25.35 -6.35 18.78
CA GLN A 72 23.99 -5.91 18.56
C GLN A 72 23.83 -5.50 17.09
N ASP A 73 23.20 -6.36 16.29
CA ASP A 73 22.71 -6.02 14.97
C ASP A 73 21.53 -5.02 15.06
N GLU A 74 21.85 -3.73 15.24
CA GLU A 74 21.05 -2.60 14.77
C GLU A 74 21.69 -1.97 13.52
N GLN A 75 22.21 -2.80 12.61
CA GLN A 75 22.60 -2.34 11.27
C GLN A 75 21.36 -2.27 10.37
N GLU A 76 20.73 -1.10 10.38
CA GLU A 76 19.77 -0.66 9.38
C GLU A 76 20.43 -0.75 8.00
N PHE A 77 20.10 -1.82 7.26
CA PHE A 77 20.60 -2.08 5.91
C PHE A 77 19.92 -1.10 4.92
N ASP A 78 20.48 0.10 4.76
CA ASP A 78 20.05 1.08 3.75
C ASP A 78 20.62 0.67 2.37
N LEU A 79 19.80 -0.06 1.62
CA LEU A 79 20.17 -0.79 0.40
C LEU A 79 19.97 0.05 -0.87
N ASP A 80 20.30 1.35 -0.83
CA ASP A 80 20.11 2.26 -1.98
C ASP A 80 21.33 3.15 -2.30
N GLN A 81 22.50 2.82 -1.74
CA GLN A 81 23.74 3.58 -1.99
C GLN A 81 24.91 2.68 -2.45
N SER A 82 24.72 1.88 -3.50
CA SER A 82 25.87 1.41 -4.28
C SER A 82 26.31 2.53 -5.21
N SER A 83 27.34 3.22 -4.75
CA SER A 83 28.21 4.15 -5.45
C SER A 83 28.55 3.68 -6.87
N SER A 84 28.11 4.46 -7.86
CA SER A 84 28.69 4.49 -9.20
C SER A 84 30.00 5.28 -9.13
N SER A 85 31.07 4.63 -8.69
CA SER A 85 32.45 5.11 -8.78
C SER A 85 33.31 3.95 -9.24
N GLU A 86 34.35 4.27 -10.03
CA GLU A 86 35.31 3.38 -10.70
C GLU A 86 34.79 2.78 -12.02
N GLU A 87 35.49 2.81 -13.15
CA GLU A 87 36.84 3.28 -13.50
C GLU A 87 36.84 3.37 -15.05
N GLU A 88 37.44 4.42 -15.61
CA GLU A 88 37.81 4.47 -17.03
C GLU A 88 39.03 3.55 -17.22
N GLU A 89 38.80 2.27 -17.51
CA GLU A 89 39.82 1.41 -18.12
C GLU A 89 39.50 1.24 -19.62
N GLU A 90 40.42 1.76 -20.43
CA GLU A 90 40.53 1.51 -21.86
C GLU A 90 40.71 0.00 -22.10
N GLU A 91 39.64 -0.73 -22.35
CA GLU A 91 39.73 -2.09 -22.86
C GLU A 91 39.67 -2.12 -24.39
N GLU A 92 40.81 -2.46 -24.97
CA GLU A 92 40.97 -2.85 -26.37
C GLU A 92 39.90 -3.86 -26.81
N GLN A 93 39.33 -3.59 -27.99
CA GLN A 93 38.25 -4.36 -28.63
C GLN A 93 38.70 -5.79 -29.01
N VAL A 94 38.72 -6.70 -28.04
CA VAL A 94 38.60 -8.12 -28.36
C VAL A 94 37.12 -8.40 -28.53
N GLN A 95 36.67 -8.55 -29.78
CA GLN A 95 35.32 -9.02 -30.14
C GLN A 95 35.10 -10.46 -29.66
N LYS A 96 35.04 -10.67 -28.35
CA LYS A 96 34.54 -11.89 -27.74
C LYS A 96 33.08 -11.94 -28.14
N ARG A 97 32.75 -12.87 -29.06
CA ARG A 97 31.36 -13.19 -29.42
C ARG A 97 30.66 -13.67 -28.16
N GLN A 98 30.08 -12.74 -27.39
CA GLN A 98 29.33 -13.07 -26.20
C GLN A 98 28.13 -13.88 -26.64
N LYS A 99 28.01 -15.09 -26.08
CA LYS A 99 26.84 -15.93 -26.31
C LYS A 99 25.61 -15.15 -25.84
N PRO A 100 24.51 -15.13 -26.61
CA PRO A 100 23.30 -14.44 -26.20
C PRO A 100 22.83 -15.01 -24.86
N ASN A 101 22.47 -14.13 -23.93
CA ASN A 101 21.95 -14.53 -22.62
C ASN A 101 20.73 -15.46 -22.84
N PRO A 102 20.76 -16.71 -22.33
CA PRO A 102 19.70 -17.70 -22.55
C PRO A 102 18.35 -17.26 -21.98
N PHE A 103 18.34 -16.27 -21.07
CA PHE A 103 17.12 -15.77 -20.42
C PHE A 103 16.63 -14.44 -20.98
N LYS A 104 17.22 -13.92 -22.06
CA LYS A 104 16.86 -12.60 -22.62
C LYS A 104 15.35 -12.51 -22.95
N SER A 105 14.78 -13.55 -23.55
CA SER A 105 13.34 -13.61 -23.85
C SER A 105 12.47 -13.54 -22.58
N GLN A 106 12.85 -14.26 -21.53
CA GLN A 106 12.12 -14.26 -20.25
C GLN A 106 12.21 -12.91 -19.54
N ILE A 107 13.37 -12.23 -19.64
CA ILE A 107 13.55 -10.88 -19.09
C ILE A 107 12.67 -9.88 -19.84
N GLU A 108 12.68 -9.92 -21.18
CA GLU A 108 11.85 -9.05 -22.02
C GLU A 108 10.35 -9.25 -21.76
N GLU A 109 9.88 -10.49 -21.62
CA GLU A 109 8.48 -10.78 -21.26
C GLU A 109 8.11 -10.24 -19.87
N ARG A 110 9.01 -10.37 -18.90
CA ARG A 110 8.82 -9.83 -17.55
C ARG A 110 8.78 -8.29 -17.56
N GLU A 111 9.57 -7.64 -18.40
CA GLU A 111 9.55 -6.19 -18.56
C GLU A 111 8.26 -5.72 -19.24
N ARG A 112 7.85 -6.38 -20.31
CA ARG A 112 6.58 -6.07 -21.01
C ARG A 112 5.39 -6.20 -20.08
N THR A 113 5.32 -7.27 -19.29
CA THR A 113 4.23 -7.47 -18.31
C THR A 113 4.26 -6.40 -17.21
N LYS A 114 5.43 -6.02 -16.69
CA LYS A 114 5.56 -4.90 -15.74
C LYS A 114 5.07 -3.58 -16.35
N GLN A 115 5.46 -3.28 -17.59
CA GLN A 115 5.03 -2.07 -18.28
C GLN A 115 3.51 -2.03 -18.48
N GLN A 116 2.90 -3.14 -18.91
CA GLN A 116 1.45 -3.26 -19.04
C GLN A 116 0.74 -3.04 -17.69
N LEU A 117 1.23 -3.65 -16.60
CA LEU A 117 0.66 -3.45 -15.27
C LEU A 117 0.74 -1.99 -14.80
N VAL A 118 1.83 -1.29 -15.12
CA VAL A 118 1.97 0.13 -14.81
C VAL A 118 0.99 0.97 -15.62
N GLN A 119 0.86 0.71 -16.92
CA GLN A 119 -0.10 1.40 -17.79
C GLN A 119 -1.54 1.18 -17.33
N ASP A 120 -1.95 -0.06 -17.06
CA ASP A 120 -3.28 -0.40 -16.54
C ASP A 120 -3.59 0.32 -15.23
N LYS A 121 -2.61 0.39 -14.32
CA LYS A 121 -2.76 1.11 -13.04
C LYS A 121 -2.94 2.60 -13.28
N GLN A 122 -2.17 3.20 -14.18
CA GLN A 122 -2.30 4.61 -14.54
C GLN A 122 -3.65 4.91 -15.19
N GLU A 123 -4.10 4.09 -16.15
CA GLU A 123 -5.42 4.25 -16.79
C GLU A 123 -6.55 4.13 -15.78
N ARG A 124 -6.48 3.15 -14.87
CA ARG A 124 -7.47 2.99 -13.82
C ARG A 124 -7.51 4.21 -12.91
N GLN A 125 -6.36 4.78 -12.56
CA GLN A 125 -6.30 6.00 -11.77
C GLN A 125 -6.89 7.20 -12.52
N LYS A 126 -6.59 7.36 -13.81
CA LYS A 126 -7.17 8.40 -14.67
C LYS A 126 -8.69 8.29 -14.73
N ARG A 127 -9.25 7.11 -15.03
CA ARG A 127 -10.71 6.88 -15.04
C ARG A 127 -11.38 7.22 -13.70
N ILE A 128 -10.73 6.87 -12.59
CA ILE A 128 -11.23 7.21 -11.25
C ILE A 128 -11.20 8.74 -11.02
N ALA A 129 -10.12 9.41 -11.44
CA ALA A 129 -9.98 10.85 -11.32
C ALA A 129 -11.05 11.58 -12.16
N GLU A 130 -11.20 11.22 -13.43
CA GLU A 130 -12.21 11.76 -14.34
C GLU A 130 -13.63 11.58 -13.79
N SER A 131 -13.96 10.38 -13.27
CA SER A 131 -15.27 10.14 -12.65
C SER A 131 -15.49 11.02 -11.42
N LYS A 132 -14.46 11.23 -10.58
CA LYS A 132 -14.54 12.11 -9.42
C LYS A 132 -14.71 13.57 -9.85
N GLU A 133 -13.99 14.02 -10.87
CA GLU A 133 -14.09 15.37 -11.42
C GLU A 133 -15.47 15.62 -12.04
N GLY A 134 -15.99 14.68 -12.83
CA GLY A 134 -17.34 14.75 -13.38
C GLY A 134 -18.39 14.87 -12.28
N LYS A 135 -18.28 14.07 -11.20
CA LYS A 135 -19.16 14.20 -10.03
C LYS A 135 -19.03 15.58 -9.37
N LYS A 136 -17.80 16.07 -9.14
CA LYS A 136 -17.58 17.39 -8.54
C LYS A 136 -18.19 18.51 -9.38
N LYS A 137 -18.02 18.48 -10.72
CA LYS A 137 -18.61 19.43 -11.65
C LYS A 137 -20.14 19.41 -11.58
N TYR A 138 -20.74 18.22 -11.66
CA TYR A 138 -22.19 18.05 -11.53
C TYR A 138 -22.75 18.63 -10.22
N TYR A 139 -22.13 18.32 -9.07
CA TYR A 139 -22.59 18.83 -7.79
C TYR A 139 -22.38 20.34 -7.66
N LYS A 140 -21.32 20.89 -8.25
CA LYS A 140 -21.07 22.34 -8.28
C LYS A 140 -22.17 23.05 -9.08
N GLU A 141 -22.43 22.61 -10.31
CA GLU A 141 -23.48 23.16 -11.16
C GLU A 141 -24.87 23.05 -10.50
N ARG A 142 -25.18 21.89 -9.91
CA ARG A 142 -26.45 21.69 -9.19
C ARG A 142 -26.57 22.64 -7.99
N LYS A 143 -25.49 22.85 -7.24
CA LYS A 143 -25.48 23.79 -6.10
C LYS A 143 -25.72 25.22 -6.57
N GLU A 144 -25.09 25.63 -7.66
CA GLU A 144 -25.27 26.96 -8.26
C GLU A 144 -26.71 27.16 -8.76
N GLN A 145 -27.26 26.20 -9.50
CA GLN A 145 -28.67 26.23 -9.93
C GLN A 145 -29.63 26.30 -8.76
N ARG A 146 -29.41 25.48 -7.72
CA ARG A 146 -30.23 25.51 -6.49
C ARG A 146 -30.09 26.85 -5.78
N GLY A 147 -28.88 27.41 -5.73
CA GLY A 147 -28.62 28.73 -5.16
C GLY A 147 -29.39 29.83 -5.89
N LYS A 148 -29.41 29.80 -7.22
CA LYS A 148 -30.21 30.73 -8.06
C LYS A 148 -31.71 30.59 -7.79
N MET A 149 -32.23 29.35 -7.73
CA MET A 149 -33.66 29.15 -7.46
C MET A 149 -34.08 29.55 -6.04
N LEU A 150 -33.20 29.41 -5.05
CA LEU A 150 -33.50 29.77 -3.66
C LEU A 150 -33.05 31.19 -3.30
N ALA A 151 -32.48 31.93 -4.24
CA ALA A 151 -32.05 33.30 -4.02
C ALA A 151 -33.24 34.17 -3.62
N ARG A 152 -33.02 35.03 -2.62
CA ARG A 152 -34.01 35.98 -2.09
C ARG A 152 -33.47 37.39 -2.19
N THR A 153 -34.37 38.36 -2.33
CA THR A 153 -34.05 39.80 -2.29
C THR A 153 -33.75 40.23 -0.86
N LYS A 154 -33.26 41.47 -0.66
CA LYS A 154 -33.01 42.04 0.68
C LYS A 154 -34.25 42.04 1.58
N ARG A 155 -35.45 42.04 0.98
CA ARG A 155 -36.76 41.98 1.68
C ARG A 155 -37.24 40.54 1.92
N GLY A 156 -36.41 39.53 1.63
CA GLY A 156 -36.74 38.11 1.83
C GLY A 156 -37.64 37.49 0.78
N GLN A 157 -38.11 38.25 -0.21
CA GLN A 157 -38.93 37.73 -1.31
C GLN A 157 -38.09 36.88 -2.28
N PRO A 158 -38.65 35.83 -2.90
CA PRO A 158 -37.96 35.06 -3.92
C PRO A 158 -37.50 35.96 -5.09
N ASN A 159 -36.28 35.72 -5.58
CA ASN A 159 -35.80 36.40 -6.78
C ASN A 159 -36.39 35.71 -8.03
N MET A 160 -37.55 36.20 -8.47
CA MET A 160 -38.31 35.62 -9.57
C MET A 160 -37.55 35.61 -10.90
N ALA A 161 -36.74 36.64 -11.18
CA ALA A 161 -35.94 36.71 -12.40
C ALA A 161 -34.97 35.52 -12.51
N ALA A 162 -34.18 35.29 -11.46
CA ALA A 162 -33.23 34.17 -11.41
C ALA A 162 -33.93 32.80 -11.44
N GLN A 163 -35.13 32.68 -10.87
CA GLN A 163 -35.93 31.46 -10.95
C GLN A 163 -36.44 31.19 -12.36
N MET A 164 -36.96 32.22 -13.03
CA MET A 164 -37.46 32.12 -14.41
C MET A 164 -36.34 31.75 -15.37
N ASP A 165 -35.15 32.34 -15.25
CA ASP A 165 -34.00 31.99 -16.08
C ASP A 165 -33.64 30.50 -15.96
N VAL A 166 -33.66 29.94 -14.75
CA VAL A 166 -33.38 28.51 -14.54
C VAL A 166 -34.47 27.63 -15.15
N LEU A 167 -35.74 28.05 -15.08
CA LEU A 167 -36.85 27.31 -15.68
C LEU A 167 -36.82 27.36 -17.21
N LEU A 168 -36.60 28.53 -17.79
CA LEU A 168 -36.48 28.71 -19.24
C LEU A 168 -35.32 27.88 -19.80
N ASN A 169 -34.15 27.92 -19.15
CA ASN A 169 -33.01 27.09 -19.53
C ASN A 169 -33.30 25.58 -19.48
N LYS A 170 -34.16 25.12 -18.55
CA LYS A 170 -34.58 23.71 -18.49
C LYS A 170 -35.54 23.36 -19.61
N ILE A 171 -36.46 24.26 -19.95
CA ILE A 171 -37.41 24.07 -21.05
C ILE A 171 -36.64 23.99 -22.37
N GLN A 172 -35.71 24.91 -22.61
CA GLN A 172 -34.89 24.93 -23.82
C GLN A 172 -34.06 23.65 -23.98
N LYS A 173 -33.38 23.22 -22.90
CA LYS A 173 -32.62 21.95 -22.90
C LYS A 173 -33.45 20.68 -23.09
N ASN A 174 -34.77 20.74 -22.86
CA ASN A 174 -35.66 19.61 -23.09
C ASN A 174 -36.27 19.61 -24.50
N MET A 175 -36.17 20.75 -25.22
CA MET A 175 -36.62 20.88 -26.60
C MET A 175 -35.51 20.56 -27.61
N ASP A 176 -34.25 20.79 -27.24
CA ASP A 176 -33.05 20.33 -27.96
C ASP A 176 -32.76 18.84 -27.67
#